data_AF-A0A6N2KGU7-F1
#
_entry.id   AF-A0A6N2KGU7-F1
#
_cell.length_a   1.000
_cell.length_b   1.000
_cell.length_c   1.000
_cell.angle_alpha   90.00
_cell.angle_beta   90.00
_cell.angle_gamma   90.00
#
_symmetry.space_group_name_H-M   'P 1'
#
loop_
_entity.id
_entity.type
_entity.pdbx_description
1 polymer ?
#
loop_
_entity_poly.entity_id
_entity_poly.type
_entity_poly.pdbx_seq_one_letter_code
_entity_poly.pdbx_strand_id
1 'polypeptide(L)'
;MVELIDKILTRTDLENRLAYPTESLWAFPTLSEGQTSVRFDARDAVGKVWNLKVSTRTQGQYPKPVITGDWLSLVQEKSLRVGDRSF
;
A
#
# COMPACT_ATOMS: atom_id res chain seq x y z
N MET A 1 3.25 -3.54 -17.14
CA MET A 1 2.85 -2.91 -15.88
C MET A 1 2.63 -4.06 -14.91
N VAL A 2 3.31 -4.08 -13.76
CA VAL A 2 3.09 -5.11 -12.74
C VAL A 2 2.03 -4.55 -11.79
N GLU A 3 0.86 -5.18 -11.74
CA GLU A 3 -0.13 -4.90 -10.70
C GLU A 3 0.43 -5.45 -9.38
N LEU A 4 0.80 -4.54 -8.47
CA LEU A 4 1.40 -4.92 -7.20
C LEU A 4 0.34 -5.31 -6.15
N ILE A 5 -0.92 -4.92 -6.39
CA ILE A 5 -2.02 -5.09 -5.46
C ILE A 5 -3.29 -5.41 -6.23
N ASP A 6 -3.81 -6.62 -6.05
CA ASP A 6 -5.19 -6.97 -6.42
C ASP A 6 -5.96 -7.33 -5.14
N LYS A 7 -6.68 -6.36 -4.59
CA LYS A 7 -7.61 -6.60 -3.48
C LYS A 7 -8.84 -5.72 -3.54
N ILE A 8 -9.91 -6.23 -2.93
CA ILE A 8 -11.13 -5.48 -2.63
C ILE A 8 -10.88 -4.59 -1.42
N LEU A 9 -11.20 -3.30 -1.53
CA LEU A 9 -11.01 -2.31 -0.48
C LEU A 9 -12.06 -2.46 0.63
N THR A 10 -11.57 -2.57 1.86
CA THR A 10 -12.41 -2.59 3.07
C THR A 10 -12.53 -1.20 3.68
N ARG A 11 -13.47 -1.03 4.64
CA ARG A 11 -13.57 0.23 5.40
C ARG A 11 -12.25 0.64 6.04
N THR A 12 -11.54 -0.31 6.66
CA THR A 12 -10.24 -0.06 7.29
C THR A 12 -9.20 0.44 6.28
N ASP A 13 -9.22 -0.11 5.07
CA ASP A 13 -8.31 0.33 4.01
C ASP A 13 -8.54 1.80 3.68
N LEU A 14 -9.79 2.24 3.58
CA LEU A 14 -10.14 3.61 3.19
C LEU A 14 -9.99 4.64 4.33
N GLU A 15 -10.22 4.23 5.58
CA GLU A 15 -10.24 5.16 6.72
C GLU A 15 -8.89 5.25 7.44
N ASN A 16 -8.01 4.26 7.30
CA ASN A 16 -6.77 4.20 8.07
C ASN A 16 -5.53 4.01 7.20
N ARG A 17 -5.40 2.84 6.57
CA ARG A 17 -4.22 2.41 5.83
C ARG A 17 -4.55 1.17 5.02
N LEU A 18 -4.00 1.07 3.82
CA LEU A 18 -4.21 -0.09 2.95
C LEU A 18 -3.38 -1.27 3.46
N ALA A 19 -4.03 -2.39 3.79
CA ALA A 19 -3.30 -3.63 4.05
C ALA A 19 -2.70 -4.15 2.73
N TYR A 20 -1.38 -4.37 2.74
CA TYR A 20 -0.63 -4.87 1.59
C TYR A 20 -0.52 -6.40 1.66
N PRO A 21 -0.58 -7.13 0.53
CA PRO A 21 -0.43 -8.58 0.54
C PRO A 21 0.97 -8.98 1.02
N THR A 22 1.07 -9.92 1.94
CA THR A 22 2.38 -10.36 2.47
C THR A 22 3.17 -11.10 1.40
N GLU A 23 2.46 -11.85 0.56
CA GLU A 23 2.98 -12.54 -0.62
C GLU A 23 3.53 -11.59 -1.68
N SER A 24 3.16 -10.30 -1.68
CA SER A 24 3.68 -9.28 -2.60
C SER A 24 4.89 -8.53 -2.04
N LEU A 25 5.41 -8.89 -0.86
CA LEU A 25 6.56 -8.21 -0.25
C LEU A 25 7.87 -8.38 -1.03
N TRP A 26 7.97 -9.38 -1.90
CA TRP A 26 9.14 -9.56 -2.78
C TRP A 26 9.40 -8.35 -3.68
N ALA A 27 8.37 -7.52 -3.94
CA ALA A 27 8.50 -6.27 -4.69
C ALA A 27 9.35 -5.21 -3.97
N PHE A 28 9.63 -5.39 -2.67
CA PHE A 28 10.43 -4.49 -1.85
C PHE A 28 11.59 -5.25 -1.18
N PRO A 29 12.66 -5.60 -1.93
CA PRO A 29 13.75 -6.44 -1.42
C PRO A 29 14.44 -5.88 -0.18
N THR A 30 14.50 -4.55 -0.04
CA THR A 30 15.14 -3.91 1.12
C THR A 30 14.41 -4.18 2.44
N LEU A 31 13.12 -4.55 2.41
CA LEU A 31 12.40 -5.01 3.61
C LEU A 31 12.92 -6.37 4.10
N SER A 32 13.47 -7.20 3.22
CA SER A 32 14.13 -8.46 3.58
C SER A 32 15.53 -8.25 4.14
N GLU A 33 16.14 -7.08 3.91
CA GLU A 33 17.48 -6.69 4.38
C GLU A 33 17.46 -6.02 5.77
N GLY A 34 16.32 -6.10 6.48
CA GLY A 34 16.17 -5.56 7.83
C GLY A 34 15.60 -4.14 7.89
N GLN A 35 15.29 -3.51 6.75
CA GLN A 35 14.49 -2.29 6.77
C GLN A 35 13.04 -2.62 7.13
N THR A 36 12.40 -1.74 7.91
CA THR A 36 11.03 -1.93 8.39
C THR A 36 10.02 -1.14 7.56
N SER A 37 10.50 -0.27 6.67
CA SER A 37 9.66 0.50 5.75
C SER A 37 10.45 1.01 4.54
N VAL A 38 9.75 1.21 3.42
CA VAL A 38 10.28 1.77 2.17
C VAL A 38 9.31 2.82 1.66
N ARG A 39 9.82 4.00 1.28
CA ARG A 39 9.06 5.01 0.53
C ARG A 39 9.27 4.82 -0.96
N PHE A 40 8.21 5.01 -1.73
CA PHE A 40 8.23 4.89 -3.18
C PHE A 40 7.17 5.81 -3.80
N ASP A 41 7.41 6.19 -5.05
CA ASP A 41 6.48 6.97 -5.83
C ASP A 41 5.58 6.05 -6.64
N ALA A 42 4.27 6.13 -6.41
CA ALA A 42 3.26 5.47 -7.22
C ALA A 42 2.70 6.47 -8.23
N ARG A 43 2.60 6.08 -9.50
CA ARG A 43 2.06 6.93 -10.56
C ARG A 43 0.72 6.40 -11.03
N ASP A 44 -0.29 7.25 -11.04
CA ASP A 44 -1.61 6.88 -11.55
C ASP A 44 -1.70 6.99 -13.08
N ALA A 45 -2.84 6.58 -13.64
CA ALA A 45 -3.09 6.56 -15.09
C ALA A 45 -3.01 7.94 -15.76
N VAL A 46 -3.15 9.04 -15.01
CA VAL A 46 -3.02 10.42 -15.53
C VAL A 46 -1.64 11.02 -15.26
N GLY A 47 -0.70 10.21 -14.75
CA GLY A 47 0.67 10.61 -14.51
C GLY A 47 0.91 11.34 -13.19
N LYS A 48 -0.12 11.48 -12.33
CA LYS A 48 0.04 12.07 -11.01
C LYS A 48 0.82 11.13 -10.10
N VAL A 49 1.74 11.71 -9.33
CA VAL A 49 2.61 11.00 -8.41
C VAL A 49 2.04 11.06 -7.00
N TRP A 50 2.05 9.92 -6.33
CA TRP A 50 1.63 9.71 -4.94
C TRP A 50 2.82 9.18 -4.16
N ASN A 51 3.24 9.88 -3.10
CA ASN A 51 4.33 9.42 -2.25
C ASN A 51 3.80 8.42 -1.23
N LEU A 52 4.01 7.14 -1.50
CA LEU A 52 3.52 6.05 -0.67
C LEU A 52 4.65 5.45 0.15
N LYS A 53 4.26 4.81 1.25
CA LYS A 53 5.18 4.09 2.13
C LYS A 53 4.61 2.73 2.46
N VAL A 54 5.34 1.67 2.13
CA VAL A 54 5.08 0.32 2.65
C VAL A 54 5.86 0.14 3.95
N SER A 55 5.24 -0.42 4.97
CA SER A 55 5.92 -0.74 6.24
C SER A 55 5.44 -2.05 6.82
N THR A 56 6.34 -2.80 7.44
CA THR A 56 6.05 -4.03 8.19
C THR A 56 6.08 -3.74 9.69
N ARG A 57 5.35 -4.57 10.44
CA ARG A 57 5.36 -4.56 11.90
C ARG A 57 6.73 -5.04 12.41
N THR A 58 7.26 -4.35 13.40
CA THR A 58 8.58 -4.66 14.02
C THR A 58 8.49 -5.67 15.16
N GLN A 59 7.28 -6.00 15.63
CA GLN A 59 7.03 -6.90 16.75
C GLN A 59 5.95 -7.93 16.41
N GLY A 60 6.12 -9.16 16.87
CA GLY A 60 5.18 -10.27 16.65
C GLY A 60 5.57 -11.18 15.48
N GLN A 61 4.83 -12.29 15.34
CA GLN A 61 5.19 -13.38 14.42
C GLN A 61 5.02 -13.04 12.93
N TYR A 62 4.14 -12.11 12.58
CA TYR A 62 3.75 -11.83 11.19
C TYR A 62 4.07 -10.38 10.78
N PRO A 63 4.61 -10.14 9.57
CA PRO A 63 4.98 -8.81 9.12
C PRO A 63 3.82 -7.82 9.02
N LYS A 64 2.60 -8.28 8.67
CA LYS A 64 1.39 -7.44 8.50
C LYS A 64 1.66 -6.11 7.78
N PRO A 65 2.09 -6.14 6.51
CA PRO A 65 2.50 -4.93 5.81
C PRO A 65 1.31 -4.02 5.50
N VAL A 66 1.58 -2.72 5.49
CA VAL A 66 0.59 -1.67 5.24
C VAL A 66 1.17 -0.57 4.37
N ILE A 67 0.33 0.03 3.53
CA ILE A 67 0.62 1.24 2.77
C ILE A 67 0.04 2.46 3.48
N THR A 68 0.88 3.48 3.61
CA THR A 68 0.62 4.80 4.20
C THR A 68 1.25 5.88 3.31
N GLY A 69 1.42 7.10 3.83
CA GLY A 69 1.85 8.26 3.03
C GLY A 69 0.63 8.96 2.45
N ASP A 70 0.64 9.26 1.16
CA ASP A 70 -0.46 9.93 0.48
C ASP A 70 -1.70 9.07 0.25
N TRP A 71 -1.75 7.86 0.81
CA TRP A 71 -2.84 6.91 0.61
C TRP A 71 -4.23 7.50 0.90
N LEU A 72 -4.42 8.18 2.03
CA LEU A 72 -5.74 8.76 2.37
C LEU A 72 -6.10 9.94 1.45
N SER A 73 -5.11 10.72 1.01
CA SER A 73 -5.30 11.77 0.01
C SER A 73 -5.73 11.16 -1.33
N LEU A 74 -5.14 10.03 -1.72
CA LEU A 74 -5.51 9.28 -2.91
C LEU A 74 -6.94 8.77 -2.81
N VAL A 75 -7.30 8.13 -1.68
CA VAL A 75 -8.67 7.65 -1.42
C VAL A 75 -9.69 8.78 -1.59
N GLN A 76 -9.42 9.95 -0.99
CA GLN A 76 -10.30 11.11 -1.06
C GLN A 76 -10.42 11.64 -2.50
N GLU A 77 -9.29 11.84 -3.19
CA GLU A 77 -9.28 12.43 -4.53
C GLU A 77 -9.91 11.52 -5.57
N LYS A 78 -9.64 10.21 -5.50
CA LYS A 78 -10.21 9.22 -6.41
C LYS A 78 -11.62 8.77 -5.99
N SER A 79 -12.12 9.28 -4.87
CA SER A 79 -13.45 8.94 -4.33
C SER A 79 -13.66 7.43 -4.19
N LEU A 80 -12.62 6.71 -3.73
CA LEU A 80 -12.65 5.25 -3.59
C LEU A 80 -13.68 4.82 -2.56
N ARG A 81 -14.33 3.68 -2.81
CA ARG A 81 -15.43 3.12 -2.01
C ARG A 81 -15.13 1.71 -1.56
N VAL A 82 -15.81 1.30 -0.49
CA VAL A 82 -15.77 -0.10 -0.04
C VAL A 82 -16.32 -0.97 -1.17
N GLY A 83 -15.58 -2.03 -1.51
CA GLY A 83 -15.91 -2.90 -2.64
C GLY A 83 -15.16 -2.57 -3.93
N ASP A 84 -14.53 -1.40 -4.04
CA ASP A 84 -13.68 -1.08 -5.18
C ASP A 84 -12.44 -1.98 -5.19
N ARG A 85 -11.92 -2.26 -6.39
CA ARG A 85 -10.66 -2.98 -6.58
C ARG A 85 -9.52 -1.97 -6.59
N SER A 86 -8.42 -2.33 -5.94
CA SER A 86 -7.17 -1.56 -5.99
C SER A 86 -6.55 -1.59 -7.40
N PHE A 87 -5.67 -0.62 -7.65
CA PHE A 87 -5.04 -0.33 -8.94
C PHE A 87 -3.60 -0.83 -9.03
#